data_AF-A0A8C0VI20-F1
#
_entry.id   AF-A0A8C0VI20-F1
#
_cell.length_a   1.000
_cell.length_b   1.000
_cell.length_c   1.000
_cell.angle_alpha   90.00
_cell.angle_beta   90.00
_cell.angle_gamma   90.00
#
_symmetry.space_group_name_H-M   'P 1'
#
loop_
_entity.id
_entity.type
_entity.pdbx_description
1 polymer ?
#
loop_
_entity_poly.entity_id
_entity_poly.type
_entity_poly.pdbx_seq_one_letter_code
_entity_poly.pdbx_strand_id
1 'polypeptide(L)'
;FFPLFLIFPVERLARTLFLWKADVHEQKERVSEMRRWNEALVANMLPEHVARHFLGSKKRDEELYSQSYEEIGVMFASLPNFADFYTEESINNGGIECLRFLNEIISDFDALLDEPQFRCITKIKTIGSTYMAASGVTPDAGANGFGAKPDPRSDKERWQHLADLADFALAMKVTLMNINYQSFNNFMLRIGMNKGAVLAGVIGARKPHYDIWGNTVNVASRMESTGVMGNIQVVEETQQILKEFGFRFVRRGAVYVKGKGELLTFFLKGREKPGSVPLPHQVLENS
;
A
#
# COMPACT_ATOMS: atom_id res chain seq x y z
N PHE A 1 1.84 -78.03 -0.98
CA PHE A 1 0.76 -77.55 -1.87
C PHE A 1 -0.09 -76.42 -1.28
N PHE A 2 -0.32 -76.34 0.04
CA PHE A 2 -1.04 -75.21 0.67
C PHE A 2 -0.37 -73.81 0.63
N PRO A 3 0.97 -73.64 0.74
CA PRO A 3 1.56 -72.29 0.83
C PRO A 3 1.52 -71.51 -0.50
N LEU A 4 1.61 -72.19 -1.65
CA LEU A 4 1.56 -71.52 -2.96
C LEU A 4 0.20 -70.87 -3.26
N PHE A 5 -0.89 -71.46 -2.75
CA PHE A 5 -2.26 -70.93 -2.94
C PHE A 5 -2.51 -69.61 -2.19
N LEU A 6 -1.75 -69.35 -1.12
CA LEU A 6 -1.85 -68.10 -0.34
C LEU A 6 -0.88 -67.02 -0.85
N ILE A 7 0.27 -67.40 -1.41
CA ILE A 7 1.30 -66.45 -1.87
C ILE A 7 0.78 -65.56 -3.01
N PHE A 8 0.13 -66.14 -4.01
CA PHE A 8 -0.33 -65.39 -5.19
C PHE A 8 -1.39 -64.31 -4.88
N PRO A 9 -2.46 -64.57 -4.10
CA PRO A 9 -3.41 -63.53 -3.72
C PRO A 9 -2.80 -62.47 -2.79
N VAL A 10 -1.87 -62.85 -1.90
CA VAL A 10 -1.15 -61.90 -1.02
C VAL A 10 -0.24 -60.97 -1.84
N GLU A 11 0.49 -61.50 -2.82
CA GLU A 11 1.33 -60.70 -3.73
C GLU A 11 0.48 -59.73 -4.56
N ARG A 12 -0.67 -60.19 -5.07
CA ARG A 12 -1.61 -59.34 -5.82
C ARG A 12 -2.18 -58.21 -4.93
N LEU A 13 -2.50 -58.52 -3.68
CA LEU A 13 -3.00 -57.54 -2.71
C LEU A 13 -1.90 -56.53 -2.32
N ALA A 14 -0.67 -56.98 -2.14
CA ALA A 14 0.48 -56.11 -1.87
C ALA A 14 0.76 -55.15 -3.04
N ARG A 15 0.72 -55.64 -4.30
CA ARG A 15 0.88 -54.81 -5.50
C ARG A 15 -0.24 -53.78 -5.64
N THR A 16 -1.48 -54.18 -5.42
CA THR A 16 -2.62 -53.25 -5.47
C THR A 16 -2.53 -52.19 -4.37
N LEU A 17 -2.21 -52.56 -3.13
CA LEU A 17 -1.98 -51.60 -2.04
C LEU A 17 -0.82 -50.64 -2.33
N PHE A 18 0.26 -51.13 -2.94
CA PHE A 18 1.39 -50.29 -3.34
C PHE A 18 0.96 -49.26 -4.38
N LEU A 19 0.23 -49.68 -5.42
CA LEU A 19 -0.29 -48.78 -6.46
C LEU A 19 -1.26 -47.75 -5.88
N TRP A 20 -2.17 -48.16 -5.01
CA TRP A 20 -3.08 -47.25 -4.32
C TRP A 20 -2.34 -46.25 -3.43
N LYS A 21 -1.31 -46.70 -2.71
CA LYS A 21 -0.49 -45.83 -1.88
C LYS A 21 0.28 -44.81 -2.72
N ALA A 22 0.81 -45.24 -3.88
CA ALA A 22 1.48 -44.35 -4.83
C ALA A 22 0.52 -43.31 -5.40
N ASP A 23 -0.67 -43.72 -5.85
CA ASP A 23 -1.71 -42.80 -6.34
C ASP A 23 -2.15 -41.82 -5.26
N VAL A 24 -2.45 -42.29 -4.04
CA VAL A 24 -2.78 -41.39 -2.91
C VAL A 24 -1.65 -40.41 -2.61
N HIS A 25 -0.38 -40.81 -2.75
CA HIS A 25 0.74 -39.91 -2.56
C HIS A 25 0.80 -38.84 -3.64
N GLU A 26 0.65 -39.22 -4.92
CA GLU A 26 0.61 -38.29 -6.06
C GLU A 26 -0.57 -37.31 -5.94
N GLN A 27 -1.76 -37.79 -5.56
CA GLN A 27 -2.92 -36.92 -5.32
C GLN A 27 -2.66 -35.95 -4.17
N LYS A 28 -1.99 -36.40 -3.10
CA LYS A 28 -1.64 -35.55 -1.97
C LYS A 28 -0.64 -34.46 -2.36
N GLU A 29 0.35 -34.79 -3.19
CA GLU A 29 1.30 -33.82 -3.74
C GLU A 29 0.59 -32.78 -4.61
N ARG A 30 -0.26 -33.20 -5.54
CA ARG A 30 -1.07 -32.30 -6.37
C ARG A 30 -1.96 -31.36 -5.55
N VAL A 31 -2.63 -31.88 -4.53
CA VAL A 31 -3.45 -31.06 -3.62
C VAL A 31 -2.58 -30.06 -2.85
N SER A 32 -1.39 -30.46 -2.42
CA SER A 32 -0.45 -29.57 -1.74
C SER A 32 0.07 -28.46 -2.64
N GLU A 33 0.43 -28.77 -3.89
CA GLU A 33 0.86 -27.78 -4.89
C GLU A 33 -0.27 -26.80 -5.23
N MET A 34 -1.48 -27.33 -5.48
CA MET A 34 -2.66 -26.51 -5.75
C MET A 34 -3.00 -25.60 -4.58
N ARG A 35 -2.88 -26.10 -3.35
CA ARG A 35 -3.10 -25.30 -2.14
C ARG A 35 -2.06 -24.19 -2.01
N ARG A 36 -0.78 -24.49 -2.23
CA ARG A 36 0.30 -23.49 -2.18
C ARG A 36 0.10 -22.40 -3.24
N TRP A 37 -0.33 -22.78 -4.44
CA TRP A 37 -0.62 -21.84 -5.51
C TRP A 37 -1.83 -20.95 -5.19
N ASN A 38 -2.91 -21.54 -4.66
CA ASN A 38 -4.08 -20.77 -4.20
C ASN A 38 -3.73 -19.79 -3.07
N GLU A 39 -2.94 -20.22 -2.08
CA GLU A 39 -2.49 -19.36 -0.98
C GLU A 39 -1.64 -18.18 -1.50
N ALA A 40 -0.74 -18.42 -2.45
CA ALA A 40 0.06 -17.37 -3.08
C ALA A 40 -0.80 -16.36 -3.88
N LEU A 41 -1.82 -16.84 -4.61
CA LEU A 41 -2.74 -15.97 -5.34
C LEU A 41 -3.55 -15.07 -4.39
N VAL A 42 -4.06 -15.61 -3.28
CA VAL A 42 -4.80 -14.84 -2.29
C VAL A 42 -3.92 -13.79 -1.63
N ALA A 43 -2.67 -14.14 -1.29
CA ALA A 43 -1.71 -13.20 -0.71
C ALA A 43 -1.31 -12.06 -1.67
N ASN A 44 -1.32 -12.31 -2.98
CA ASN A 44 -1.07 -11.27 -3.99
C ASN A 44 -2.28 -10.33 -4.21
N MET A 45 -3.49 -10.77 -3.87
CA MET A 45 -4.72 -9.98 -4.07
C MET A 45 -5.15 -9.18 -2.84
N LEU A 46 -4.77 -9.64 -1.64
CA LEU A 46 -5.24 -9.09 -0.37
C LEU A 46 -4.05 -8.85 0.57
N PRO A 47 -4.08 -7.79 1.40
CA PRO A 47 -3.09 -7.61 2.45
C PRO A 47 -3.00 -8.85 3.34
N GLU A 48 -1.80 -9.17 3.83
CA GLU A 48 -1.52 -10.43 4.54
C GLU A 48 -2.50 -10.71 5.70
N HIS A 49 -2.83 -9.69 6.50
CA HIS A 49 -3.76 -9.83 7.62
C HIS A 49 -5.20 -10.14 7.18
N VAL A 50 -5.62 -9.64 6.02
CA VAL A 50 -6.93 -9.92 5.40
C VAL A 50 -6.91 -11.31 4.79
N ALA A 51 -5.85 -11.68 4.07
CA ALA A 51 -5.68 -13.01 3.49
C ALA A 51 -5.78 -14.11 4.55
N ARG A 52 -5.16 -13.93 5.72
CA ARG A 52 -5.27 -14.87 6.85
C ARG A 52 -6.71 -15.06 7.34
N HIS A 53 -7.54 -14.02 7.31
CA HIS A 53 -8.96 -14.13 7.68
C HIS A 53 -9.71 -15.08 6.73
N PHE A 54 -9.45 -15.00 5.43
CA PHE A 54 -10.07 -15.87 4.41
C PHE A 54 -9.47 -17.28 4.35
N LEU A 55 -8.16 -17.43 4.58
CA LEU A 55 -7.48 -18.73 4.56
C LEU A 55 -7.68 -19.53 5.85
N GLY A 56 -7.86 -18.86 7.00
CA GLY A 56 -7.94 -19.50 8.32
C GLY A 56 -9.36 -19.82 8.81
N SER A 57 -10.39 -19.22 8.22
CA SER A 57 -11.76 -19.34 8.74
C SER A 57 -12.57 -20.41 8.02
N LYS A 58 -13.01 -21.45 8.76
CA LYS A 58 -14.17 -22.30 8.37
C LYS A 58 -15.52 -21.54 8.50
N LYS A 59 -15.51 -20.21 8.45
CA LYS A 59 -16.73 -19.41 8.56
C LYS A 59 -17.40 -19.35 7.20
N ARG A 60 -18.73 -19.46 7.21
CA ARG A 60 -19.60 -19.38 6.03
C ARG A 60 -19.22 -18.18 5.16
N ASP A 61 -19.14 -18.39 3.85
CA ASP A 61 -18.77 -17.47 2.76
C ASP A 61 -19.60 -16.15 2.66
N GLU A 62 -20.42 -15.83 3.66
CA GLU A 62 -21.44 -14.78 3.58
C GLU A 62 -21.11 -13.51 4.40
N GLU A 63 -20.12 -13.54 5.28
CA GLU A 63 -19.77 -12.37 6.12
C GLU A 63 -18.72 -11.49 5.41
N LEU A 64 -19.14 -10.30 4.97
CA LEU A 64 -18.25 -9.28 4.40
C LEU A 64 -17.17 -8.91 5.41
N TYR A 65 -15.90 -8.95 5.01
CA TYR A 65 -14.81 -8.45 5.86
C TYR A 65 -14.88 -6.92 5.93
N SER A 66 -15.01 -6.38 7.15
CA SER A 66 -14.93 -4.95 7.42
C SER A 66 -14.23 -4.69 8.75
N GLN A 67 -13.37 -3.67 8.80
CA GLN A 67 -12.64 -3.26 10.01
C GLN A 67 -12.51 -1.74 10.07
N SER A 68 -12.81 -1.16 11.23
CA SER A 68 -12.62 0.28 11.47
C SER A 68 -11.24 0.55 12.04
N TYR A 69 -10.60 1.61 11.57
CA TYR A 69 -9.30 2.07 12.04
C TYR A 69 -9.37 3.56 12.34
N GLU A 70 -8.89 3.99 13.50
CA GLU A 70 -8.98 5.39 13.94
C GLU A 70 -7.76 6.23 13.53
N GLU A 71 -6.58 5.61 13.49
CA GLU A 71 -5.29 6.28 13.32
C GLU A 71 -4.58 5.79 12.06
N ILE A 72 -4.95 6.35 10.92
CA ILE A 72 -4.44 5.94 9.61
C ILE A 72 -3.87 7.16 8.89
N GLY A 73 -2.77 6.95 8.16
CA GLY A 73 -2.27 7.88 7.16
C GLY A 73 -2.72 7.42 5.77
N VAL A 74 -3.22 8.34 4.93
CA VAL A 74 -3.62 8.04 3.54
C VAL A 74 -2.86 8.96 2.60
N MET A 75 -2.35 8.41 1.51
CA MET A 75 -1.65 9.13 0.45
C MET A 75 -2.21 8.79 -0.93
N PHE A 76 -2.35 9.82 -1.76
CA PHE A 76 -2.55 9.72 -3.21
C PHE A 76 -1.36 10.38 -3.90
N ALA A 77 -0.72 9.67 -4.82
CA ALA A 77 0.42 10.14 -5.59
C ALA A 77 0.15 9.96 -7.08
N SER A 78 -0.12 11.04 -7.81
CA SER A 78 -0.44 10.98 -9.23
C SER A 78 0.69 11.52 -10.10
N LEU A 79 0.67 11.11 -11.37
CA LEU A 79 1.51 11.65 -12.44
C LEU A 79 0.61 12.45 -13.41
N PRO A 80 0.38 13.75 -13.18
CA PRO A 80 -0.51 14.54 -14.03
C PRO A 80 -0.05 14.60 -15.49
N ASN A 81 1.25 14.77 -15.71
CA ASN A 81 1.86 14.87 -17.05
C ASN A 81 1.79 13.54 -17.85
N PHE A 82 1.38 12.44 -17.22
CA PHE A 82 1.20 11.18 -17.93
C PHE A 82 0.05 11.23 -18.93
N ALA A 83 -1.00 12.02 -18.66
CA ALA A 83 -2.10 12.21 -19.60
C ALA A 83 -1.62 12.85 -20.91
N ASP A 84 -0.70 13.81 -20.83
CA ASP A 84 -0.11 14.49 -22.01
C ASP A 84 0.91 13.59 -22.73
N PHE A 85 1.58 12.70 -21.99
CA PHE A 85 2.53 11.72 -22.54
C PHE A 85 1.82 10.58 -23.29
N TYR A 86 0.60 10.25 -22.91
CA TYR A 86 -0.15 9.15 -23.52
C TYR A 86 -0.60 9.51 -24.94
N THR A 87 -0.02 8.84 -25.94
CA THR A 87 -0.42 8.95 -27.35
C THR A 87 -0.78 7.59 -27.93
N GLU A 88 -1.95 7.48 -28.56
CA GLU A 88 -2.41 6.26 -29.27
C GLU A 88 -1.91 6.19 -30.72
N GLU A 89 -0.79 6.84 -31.02
CA GLU A 89 -0.23 6.84 -32.37
C GLU A 89 0.34 5.46 -32.73
N SER A 90 0.30 5.10 -34.01
CA SER A 90 0.83 3.82 -34.51
C SER A 90 2.33 3.66 -34.26
N ILE A 91 3.06 4.78 -34.12
CA ILE A 91 4.48 4.82 -33.76
C ILE A 91 4.71 4.32 -32.33
N ASN A 92 3.73 4.46 -31.45
CA ASN A 92 3.78 4.07 -30.04
C ASN A 92 3.13 2.69 -29.77
N ASN A 93 3.08 1.81 -30.78
CA ASN A 93 2.37 0.53 -30.72
C ASN A 93 0.92 0.66 -30.18
N GLY A 94 0.23 1.78 -30.48
CA GLY A 94 -1.12 2.04 -29.97
C GLY A 94 -1.19 2.33 -28.47
N GLY A 95 -0.15 2.95 -27.90
CA GLY A 95 -0.10 3.34 -26.48
C GLY A 95 0.46 2.27 -25.53
N ILE A 96 0.86 1.11 -26.06
CA ILE A 96 1.42 -0.01 -25.27
C ILE A 96 2.72 0.41 -24.56
N GLU A 97 3.61 1.16 -25.22
CA GLU A 97 4.87 1.56 -24.58
C GLU A 97 4.63 2.57 -23.45
N CYS A 98 3.63 3.45 -23.55
CA CYS A 98 3.23 4.32 -22.43
C CYS A 98 2.78 3.50 -21.22
N LEU A 99 1.99 2.43 -21.44
CA LEU A 99 1.54 1.55 -20.36
C LEU A 99 2.70 0.75 -19.75
N ARG A 100 3.66 0.29 -20.56
CA ARG A 100 4.88 -0.35 -20.05
C ARG A 100 5.69 0.58 -19.18
N PHE A 101 5.85 1.84 -19.61
CA PHE A 101 6.57 2.85 -18.85
C PHE A 101 5.86 3.17 -17.53
N LEU A 102 4.53 3.29 -17.54
CA LEU A 102 3.77 3.44 -16.31
C LEU A 102 3.96 2.23 -15.38
N ASN A 103 3.93 1.02 -15.92
CA ASN A 103 4.17 -0.20 -15.14
C ASN A 103 5.56 -0.22 -14.53
N GLU A 104 6.59 0.25 -15.23
CA GLU A 104 7.96 0.40 -14.70
C GLU A 104 7.98 1.37 -13.50
N ILE A 105 7.40 2.57 -13.63
CA ILE A 105 7.32 3.53 -12.53
C ILE A 105 6.60 2.92 -11.31
N ILE A 106 5.47 2.25 -11.54
CA ILE A 106 4.68 1.65 -10.46
C ILE A 106 5.45 0.49 -9.82
N SER A 107 6.19 -0.30 -10.60
CA SER A 107 7.02 -1.40 -10.10
C SER A 107 8.16 -0.87 -9.22
N ASP A 108 8.80 0.23 -9.62
CA ASP A 108 9.85 0.87 -8.82
C ASP A 108 9.30 1.48 -7.51
N PHE A 109 8.06 2.00 -7.53
CA PHE A 109 7.38 2.40 -6.30
C PHE A 109 7.01 1.22 -5.41
N ASP A 110 6.62 0.08 -5.99
CA ASP A 110 6.34 -1.14 -5.24
C ASP A 110 7.62 -1.70 -4.61
N ALA A 111 8.76 -1.62 -5.30
CA ALA A 111 10.06 -2.04 -4.75
C ALA A 111 10.49 -1.25 -3.51
N LEU A 112 10.04 0.00 -3.36
CA LEU A 112 10.25 0.76 -2.13
C LEU A 112 9.55 0.10 -0.94
N LEU A 113 8.39 -0.55 -1.12
CA LEU A 113 7.67 -1.19 -0.01
C LEU A 113 8.41 -2.40 0.57
N ASP A 114 9.37 -2.96 -0.16
CA ASP A 114 10.22 -4.04 0.33
C ASP A 114 11.30 -3.55 1.32
N GLU A 115 11.53 -2.24 1.42
CA GLU A 115 12.47 -1.68 2.38
C GLU A 115 11.94 -1.84 3.83
N PRO A 116 12.78 -2.26 4.80
CA PRO A 116 12.34 -2.51 6.17
C PRO A 116 11.67 -1.29 6.86
N GLN A 117 12.06 -0.08 6.47
CA GLN A 117 11.52 1.18 6.99
C GLN A 117 10.09 1.49 6.51
N PHE A 118 9.64 0.88 5.41
CA PHE A 118 8.32 1.11 4.81
C PHE A 118 7.36 -0.06 5.04
N ARG A 119 7.72 -1.01 5.90
CA ARG A 119 6.92 -2.21 6.22
C ARG A 119 5.50 -1.90 6.73
N CYS A 120 5.29 -0.75 7.36
CA CYS A 120 3.99 -0.32 7.88
C CYS A 120 3.07 0.31 6.81
N ILE A 121 3.56 0.44 5.57
CA ILE A 121 2.86 1.03 4.44
C ILE A 121 2.23 -0.08 3.60
N THR A 122 0.95 0.06 3.32
CA THR A 122 0.18 -0.86 2.49
C THR A 122 -0.27 -0.12 1.23
N LYS A 123 0.12 -0.64 0.06
CA LYS A 123 -0.49 -0.25 -1.20
C LYS A 123 -1.96 -0.66 -1.19
N ILE A 124 -2.86 0.28 -1.47
CA ILE A 124 -4.30 -0.02 -1.60
C ILE A 124 -4.59 -0.43 -3.03
N LYS A 125 -4.30 0.46 -3.99
CA LYS A 125 -4.55 0.24 -5.42
C LYS A 125 -3.86 1.28 -6.28
N THR A 126 -3.83 1.00 -7.57
CA THR A 126 -3.48 1.97 -8.62
C THR A 126 -4.76 2.37 -9.37
N ILE A 127 -4.97 3.67 -9.58
CA ILE A 127 -6.13 4.25 -10.26
C ILE A 127 -5.62 5.12 -11.41
N GLY A 128 -5.60 4.58 -12.64
CA GLY A 128 -4.94 5.25 -13.77
C GLY A 128 -3.46 5.48 -13.47
N SER A 129 -3.00 6.74 -13.54
CA SER A 129 -1.64 7.14 -13.17
C SER A 129 -1.47 7.53 -11.70
N THR A 130 -2.44 7.19 -10.84
CA THR A 130 -2.44 7.52 -9.41
C THR A 130 -2.17 6.29 -8.54
N TYR A 131 -1.14 6.37 -7.71
CA TYR A 131 -0.78 5.39 -6.70
C TYR A 131 -1.44 5.75 -5.36
N MET A 132 -2.20 4.81 -4.78
CA MET A 132 -2.86 4.98 -3.48
C MET A 132 -2.24 4.05 -2.44
N ALA A 133 -1.77 4.63 -1.34
CA ALA A 133 -1.19 3.91 -0.22
C ALA A 133 -1.71 4.43 1.12
N ALA A 134 -1.64 3.59 2.13
CA ALA A 134 -2.01 3.97 3.49
C ALA A 134 -1.08 3.31 4.52
N SER A 135 -0.95 3.94 5.68
CA SER A 135 -0.18 3.44 6.82
C SER A 135 -1.05 3.31 8.07
N GLY A 136 -0.69 2.41 8.98
CA GLY A 136 -1.51 2.10 10.17
C GLY A 136 -2.68 1.15 9.89
N VAL A 137 -2.75 0.60 8.67
CA VAL A 137 -3.78 -0.35 8.23
C VAL A 137 -3.42 -1.79 8.60
N THR A 138 -2.15 -2.03 8.95
CA THR A 138 -1.69 -3.31 9.45
C THR A 138 -2.02 -3.45 10.93
N PRO A 139 -2.63 -4.57 11.37
CA PRO A 139 -2.63 -4.92 12.77
C PRO A 139 -1.20 -5.36 13.11
N ASP A 140 -0.32 -4.40 13.40
CA ASP A 140 0.91 -4.74 14.09
C ASP A 140 0.53 -5.47 15.37
N ALA A 141 1.25 -6.58 15.60
CA ALA A 141 1.03 -7.65 16.57
C ALA A 141 1.06 -7.21 18.06
N GLY A 142 0.76 -5.95 18.36
CA GLY A 142 0.54 -5.42 19.69
C GLY A 142 -0.42 -4.22 19.76
N ALA A 143 -1.06 -3.80 18.67
CA ALA A 143 -1.90 -2.59 18.68
C ALA A 143 -3.40 -2.84 18.76
N ASN A 144 -4.02 -3.69 17.92
CA ASN A 144 -5.48 -3.70 17.83
C ASN A 144 -6.08 -5.11 17.72
N GLY A 145 -6.69 -5.57 18.83
CA GLY A 145 -7.95 -6.31 18.74
C GLY A 145 -7.93 -7.83 18.94
N PHE A 146 -7.31 -8.33 20.01
CA PHE A 146 -7.82 -9.43 20.87
C PHE A 146 -6.85 -9.58 22.07
N GLY A 147 -7.05 -8.80 23.14
CA GLY A 147 -6.48 -9.10 24.47
C GLY A 147 -5.20 -8.38 24.94
N ALA A 148 -4.56 -7.51 24.15
CA ALA A 148 -3.45 -6.70 24.64
C ALA A 148 -3.95 -5.34 25.17
N LYS A 149 -3.72 -5.05 26.46
CA LYS A 149 -3.99 -3.73 27.04
C LYS A 149 -3.14 -2.68 26.31
N PRO A 150 -3.69 -1.51 25.97
CA PRO A 150 -2.88 -0.40 25.45
C PRO A 150 -1.96 0.07 26.57
N ASP A 151 -0.67 -0.22 26.46
CA ASP A 151 0.36 0.51 27.20
C ASP A 151 0.31 1.99 26.77
N PRO A 152 0.59 2.98 27.63
CA PRO A 152 0.49 4.38 27.27
C PRO A 152 1.63 4.74 26.33
N ARG A 153 1.46 4.44 25.05
CA ARG A 153 2.34 4.92 23.98
C ARG A 153 2.19 6.43 23.90
N SER A 154 3.31 7.12 23.78
CA SER A 154 3.29 8.55 23.50
C SER A 154 2.59 8.82 22.16
N ASP A 155 1.97 10.00 22.00
CA ASP A 155 1.34 10.38 20.72
C ASP A 155 2.33 10.30 19.53
N LYS A 156 3.62 10.52 19.81
CA LYS A 156 4.71 10.34 18.84
C LYS A 156 4.89 8.89 18.39
N GLU A 157 4.78 7.91 19.28
CA GLU A 157 4.87 6.49 18.91
C GLU A 157 3.61 6.04 18.14
N ARG A 158 2.45 6.59 18.48
CA ARG A 158 1.18 6.29 17.80
C ARG A 158 1.20 6.73 16.34
N TRP A 159 1.77 7.89 16.04
CA TRP A 159 1.81 8.46 14.68
C TRP A 159 3.11 8.20 13.92
N GLN A 160 3.98 7.29 14.39
CA GLN A 160 5.22 6.92 13.67
C GLN A 160 4.92 6.44 12.24
N HIS A 161 3.87 5.64 12.04
CA HIS A 161 3.46 5.17 10.72
C HIS A 161 3.10 6.32 9.75
N LEU A 162 2.67 7.47 10.25
CA LEU A 162 2.40 8.66 9.42
C LEU A 162 3.71 9.33 8.98
N ALA A 163 4.73 9.34 9.83
CA ALA A 163 6.07 9.79 9.47
C ALA A 163 6.68 8.89 8.40
N ASP A 164 6.57 7.57 8.56
CA ASP A 164 7.06 6.60 7.57
C ASP A 164 6.37 6.79 6.20
N LEU A 165 5.06 7.06 6.20
CA LEU A 165 4.31 7.39 4.97
C LEU A 165 4.81 8.69 4.31
N ALA A 166 5.21 9.69 5.10
CA ALA A 166 5.77 10.93 4.59
C ALA A 166 7.18 10.75 4.02
N ASP A 167 8.01 9.89 4.63
CA ASP A 167 9.30 9.52 4.06
C ASP A 167 9.15 8.72 2.78
N PHE A 168 8.17 7.82 2.72
CA PHE A 168 7.84 7.09 1.49
C PHE A 168 7.44 8.04 0.36
N ALA A 169 6.61 9.05 0.65
CA ALA A 169 6.26 10.08 -0.33
C ALA A 169 7.49 10.85 -0.85
N LEU A 170 8.48 11.11 0.02
CA LEU A 170 9.75 11.74 -0.37
C LEU A 170 10.62 10.78 -1.19
N ALA A 171 10.69 9.51 -0.81
CA ALA A 171 11.41 8.46 -1.54
C ALA A 171 10.86 8.28 -2.95
N MET A 172 9.52 8.21 -3.12
CA MET A 172 8.87 8.15 -4.44
C MET A 172 9.29 9.31 -5.35
N LYS A 173 9.45 10.52 -4.80
CA LYS A 173 9.96 11.67 -5.58
C LYS A 173 11.39 11.46 -6.06
N VAL A 174 12.26 10.92 -5.20
CA VAL A 174 13.66 10.61 -5.56
C VAL A 174 13.71 9.50 -6.60
N THR A 175 12.93 8.44 -6.42
CA THR A 175 12.82 7.34 -7.39
C THR A 175 12.36 7.85 -8.76
N LEU A 176 11.32 8.69 -8.82
CA LEU A 176 10.88 9.29 -10.09
C LEU A 176 11.96 10.18 -10.72
N MET A 177 12.72 10.94 -9.92
CA MET A 177 13.83 11.74 -10.45
C MET A 177 14.90 10.86 -11.11
N ASN A 178 15.21 9.70 -10.54
CA ASN A 178 16.15 8.75 -11.12
C ASN A 178 15.62 8.14 -12.42
N ILE A 179 14.35 7.74 -12.45
CA ILE A 179 13.69 7.23 -13.67
C ILE A 179 13.73 8.30 -14.77
N ASN A 180 13.34 9.54 -14.45
CA ASN A 180 13.39 10.66 -15.39
C ASN A 180 14.80 10.87 -15.98
N TYR A 181 15.84 10.76 -15.14
CA TYR A 181 17.23 10.89 -15.58
C TYR A 181 17.64 9.77 -16.54
N GLN A 182 17.23 8.53 -16.25
CA GLN A 182 17.58 7.36 -17.08
C GLN A 182 16.79 7.31 -18.39
N SER A 183 15.55 7.75 -18.39
CA SER A 183 14.63 7.68 -19.53
C SER A 183 14.54 8.98 -20.33
N PHE A 184 15.30 10.02 -19.97
CA PHE A 184 15.22 11.37 -20.58
C PHE A 184 13.81 11.96 -20.58
N ASN A 185 13.03 11.68 -19.52
CA ASN A 185 11.67 12.16 -19.32
C ASN A 185 11.63 13.21 -18.19
N ASN A 186 10.50 13.90 -18.04
CA ASN A 186 10.31 14.91 -16.99
C ASN A 186 8.92 14.79 -16.33
N PHE A 187 8.59 13.59 -15.85
CA PHE A 187 7.38 13.40 -15.07
C PHE A 187 7.48 14.10 -13.71
N MET A 188 6.37 14.64 -13.24
CA MET A 188 6.29 15.26 -11.91
C MET A 188 5.21 14.58 -11.09
N LEU A 189 5.57 14.15 -9.88
CA LEU A 189 4.60 13.65 -8.92
C LEU A 189 3.82 14.79 -8.29
N ARG A 190 2.50 14.60 -8.15
CA ARG A 190 1.64 15.42 -7.31
C ARG A 190 1.10 14.52 -6.20
N ILE A 191 1.42 14.84 -4.96
CA ILE A 191 1.07 13.98 -3.82
C ILE A 191 0.18 14.74 -2.83
N GLY A 192 -0.89 14.10 -2.39
CA GLY A 192 -1.76 14.56 -1.31
C GLY A 192 -1.77 13.56 -0.17
N MET A 193 -1.63 14.05 1.06
CA MET A 193 -1.71 13.20 2.26
C MET A 193 -2.69 13.77 3.29
N ASN A 194 -3.30 12.88 4.05
CA ASN A 194 -4.10 13.23 5.21
C ASN A 194 -4.05 12.10 6.25
N LYS A 195 -4.47 12.42 7.49
CA LYS A 195 -4.62 11.45 8.57
C LYS A 195 -6.07 11.34 9.05
N GLY A 196 -6.38 10.26 9.76
CA GLY A 196 -7.62 10.08 10.53
C GLY A 196 -8.30 8.75 10.29
N ALA A 197 -9.54 8.63 10.73
CA ALA A 197 -10.26 7.37 10.74
C ALA A 197 -10.75 6.94 9.36
N VAL A 198 -10.71 5.63 9.11
CA VAL A 198 -11.23 4.97 7.90
C VAL A 198 -11.92 3.65 8.26
N LEU A 199 -12.84 3.25 7.40
CA LEU A 199 -13.40 1.91 7.36
C LEU A 199 -12.72 1.14 6.23
N ALA A 200 -12.08 0.02 6.53
CA ALA A 200 -11.54 -0.89 5.53
C ALA A 200 -12.47 -2.09 5.31
N GLY A 201 -12.38 -2.72 4.16
CA GLY A 201 -13.13 -3.93 3.89
C GLY A 201 -12.83 -4.55 2.53
N VAL A 202 -13.36 -5.75 2.31
CA VAL A 202 -13.30 -6.45 1.01
C VAL A 202 -14.66 -6.41 0.35
N ILE A 203 -14.73 -5.88 -0.86
CA ILE A 203 -15.95 -5.80 -1.66
C ILE A 203 -15.81 -6.56 -2.98
N GLY A 204 -16.92 -7.13 -3.47
CA GLY A 204 -17.01 -7.73 -4.79
C GLY A 204 -17.08 -9.26 -4.76
N ALA A 205 -18.19 -9.82 -5.25
CA ALA A 205 -18.44 -11.26 -5.25
C ALA A 205 -17.62 -12.04 -6.30
N ARG A 206 -17.25 -11.41 -7.42
CA ARG A 206 -16.49 -12.05 -8.51
C ARG A 206 -15.04 -11.58 -8.60
N LYS A 207 -14.78 -10.34 -8.19
CA LYS A 207 -13.46 -9.72 -8.18
C LYS A 207 -13.31 -9.05 -6.81
N PRO A 208 -13.00 -9.83 -5.75
CA PRO A 208 -12.83 -9.27 -4.41
C PRO A 208 -11.68 -8.27 -4.44
N HIS A 209 -11.91 -7.09 -3.87
CA HIS A 209 -10.90 -6.05 -3.75
C HIS A 209 -10.94 -5.44 -2.35
N TYR A 210 -9.76 -5.36 -1.74
CA TYR A 210 -9.58 -4.64 -0.49
C TYR A 210 -9.51 -3.15 -0.74
N ASP A 211 -10.25 -2.35 0.03
CA ASP A 211 -10.25 -0.91 -0.12
C ASP A 211 -10.54 -0.22 1.23
N ILE A 212 -10.32 1.09 1.27
CA ILE A 212 -10.58 1.94 2.45
C ILE A 212 -11.50 3.10 2.10
N TRP A 213 -12.44 3.39 2.99
CA TRP A 213 -13.44 4.45 2.84
C TRP A 213 -13.43 5.36 4.06
N GLY A 214 -13.69 6.64 3.83
CA GLY A 214 -13.81 7.60 4.92
C GLY A 214 -13.56 9.02 4.46
N ASN A 215 -13.91 9.97 5.31
CA ASN A 215 -13.69 11.37 5.02
C ASN A 215 -12.18 11.69 4.90
N THR A 216 -11.34 10.96 5.65
CA THR A 216 -9.88 11.05 5.55
C THR A 216 -9.37 10.74 4.15
N VAL A 217 -9.89 9.69 3.50
CA VAL A 217 -9.55 9.30 2.12
C VAL A 217 -9.95 10.41 1.14
N ASN A 218 -11.16 10.95 1.29
CA ASN A 218 -11.66 12.03 0.44
C ASN A 218 -10.81 13.30 0.56
N VAL A 219 -10.41 13.68 1.78
CA VAL A 219 -9.53 14.83 2.00
C VAL A 219 -8.15 14.59 1.41
N ALA A 220 -7.55 13.41 1.58
CA ALA A 220 -6.25 13.08 0.96
C ALA A 220 -6.30 13.16 -0.58
N SER A 221 -7.35 12.61 -1.19
CA SER A 221 -7.60 12.72 -2.64
C SER A 221 -7.79 14.19 -3.09
N ARG A 222 -8.39 15.04 -2.25
CA ARG A 222 -8.49 16.48 -2.52
C ARG A 222 -7.16 17.20 -2.37
N MET A 223 -6.32 16.82 -1.41
CA MET A 223 -4.96 17.37 -1.29
C MET A 223 -4.11 17.03 -2.51
N GLU A 224 -4.32 15.87 -3.12
CA GLU A 224 -3.68 15.49 -4.37
C GLU A 224 -4.24 16.30 -5.53
N SER A 225 -5.56 16.22 -5.77
CA SER A 225 -6.17 16.82 -6.97
C SER A 225 -6.10 18.35 -7.02
N THR A 226 -6.13 19.02 -5.87
CA THR A 226 -5.92 20.46 -5.77
C THR A 226 -4.44 20.85 -5.62
N GLY A 227 -3.54 19.87 -5.52
CA GLY A 227 -2.12 20.07 -5.30
C GLY A 227 -1.40 20.66 -6.50
N VAL A 228 -0.18 21.14 -6.26
CA VAL A 228 0.72 21.65 -7.30
C VAL A 228 1.70 20.54 -7.68
N MET A 229 1.94 20.34 -8.98
CA MET A 229 2.92 19.37 -9.48
C MET A 229 4.28 19.53 -8.79
N GLY A 230 4.97 18.42 -8.54
CA GLY A 230 6.25 18.37 -7.84
C GLY A 230 6.17 18.57 -6.32
N ASN A 231 4.99 18.79 -5.74
CA ASN A 231 4.81 19.02 -4.31
C ASN A 231 4.01 17.92 -3.62
N ILE A 232 4.28 17.76 -2.33
CA ILE A 232 3.50 16.94 -1.41
C ILE A 232 2.66 17.89 -0.56
N GLN A 233 1.34 17.76 -0.62
CA GLN A 233 0.40 18.63 0.07
C GLN A 233 -0.29 17.92 1.22
N VAL A 234 -0.41 18.63 2.34
CA VAL A 234 -1.09 18.15 3.55
C VAL A 234 -1.99 19.23 4.14
N VAL A 235 -2.96 18.82 4.94
CA VAL A 235 -3.74 19.73 5.79
C VAL A 235 -2.97 20.11 7.06
N GLU A 236 -3.39 21.18 7.72
CA GLU A 236 -2.79 21.67 8.96
C GLU A 236 -2.65 20.60 10.05
N GLU A 237 -3.69 19.80 10.28
CA GLU A 237 -3.68 18.75 11.32
C GLU A 237 -2.60 17.69 11.06
N THR A 238 -2.39 17.30 9.80
CA THR A 238 -1.33 16.35 9.41
C THR A 238 0.05 17.00 9.53
N GLN A 239 0.16 18.28 9.13
CA GLN A 239 1.39 19.03 9.27
C GLN A 239 1.82 19.12 10.74
N GLN A 240 0.90 19.40 11.67
CA GLN A 240 1.22 19.61 13.09
C GLN A 240 1.92 18.38 13.67
N ILE A 241 1.39 17.19 13.41
CA ILE A 241 2.00 15.92 13.83
C ILE A 241 3.37 15.74 13.18
N LEU A 242 3.46 15.87 11.85
CA LEU A 242 4.72 15.64 11.14
C LEU A 242 5.83 16.63 11.53
N LYS A 243 5.51 17.84 11.99
CA LYS A 243 6.54 18.75 12.52
C LYS A 243 7.29 18.17 13.72
N GLU A 244 6.61 17.40 14.58
CA GLU A 244 7.23 16.74 15.75
C GLU A 244 8.22 15.63 15.37
N PHE A 245 8.14 15.14 14.13
CA PHE A 245 9.09 14.19 13.54
C PHE A 245 10.20 14.88 12.74
N GLY A 246 10.28 16.22 12.78
CA GLY A 246 11.33 16.99 12.12
C GLY A 246 11.09 17.21 10.63
N PHE A 247 9.84 17.20 10.16
CA PHE A 247 9.52 17.55 8.77
C PHE A 247 9.33 19.06 8.58
N ARG A 248 9.82 19.58 7.45
CA ARG A 248 9.74 20.98 7.05
C ARG A 248 8.59 21.24 6.10
N PHE A 249 7.90 22.36 6.35
CA PHE A 249 6.71 22.74 5.60
C PHE A 249 6.77 24.20 5.15
N VAL A 250 6.13 24.48 4.02
CA VAL A 250 5.84 25.84 3.56
C VAL A 250 4.34 26.01 3.51
N ARG A 251 3.81 27.09 4.11
CA ARG A 251 2.37 27.40 4.05
C ARG A 251 1.97 27.65 2.60
N ARG A 252 0.93 26.94 2.13
CA ARG A 252 0.34 27.17 0.81
C ARG A 252 -0.76 28.21 0.88
N GLY A 253 -1.68 28.05 1.84
CA GLY A 253 -2.89 28.87 1.94
C GLY A 253 -4.14 28.02 2.14
N ALA A 254 -5.30 28.67 2.12
CA ALA A 254 -6.60 28.01 2.22
C ALA A 254 -6.97 27.33 0.90
N VAL A 255 -7.52 26.11 0.99
CA VAL A 255 -8.03 25.34 -0.15
C VAL A 255 -9.44 24.89 0.18
N TYR A 256 -10.38 25.14 -0.72
CA TYR A 256 -11.76 24.71 -0.55
C TYR A 256 -11.88 23.19 -0.74
N VAL A 257 -12.45 22.51 0.25
CA VAL A 257 -12.75 21.08 0.25
C VAL A 257 -14.25 20.89 0.46
N LYS A 258 -14.90 20.24 -0.51
CA LYS A 258 -16.35 19.95 -0.46
C LYS A 258 -16.71 19.22 0.84
N GLY A 259 -17.65 19.79 1.60
CA GLY A 259 -18.11 19.24 2.89
C GLY A 259 -17.23 19.55 4.10
N LYS A 260 -16.08 20.19 3.92
CA LYS A 260 -15.20 20.67 5.01
C LYS A 260 -15.01 22.19 5.02
N GLY A 261 -15.32 22.87 3.90
CA GLY A 261 -15.09 24.30 3.76
C GLY A 261 -13.64 24.60 3.39
N GLU A 262 -13.13 25.74 3.80
CA GLU A 262 -11.72 26.10 3.57
C GLU A 262 -10.82 25.43 4.60
N LEU A 263 -9.84 24.66 4.12
CA LEU A 263 -8.82 24.05 4.96
C LEU A 263 -7.48 24.74 4.72
N LEU A 264 -6.77 25.05 5.80
CA LEU A 264 -5.40 25.53 5.69
C LEU A 264 -4.47 24.38 5.28
N THR A 265 -3.66 24.63 4.25
CA THR A 265 -2.79 23.61 3.64
C THR A 265 -1.33 24.03 3.59
N PHE A 266 -0.47 23.02 3.54
CA PHE A 266 0.98 23.15 3.57
C PHE A 266 1.63 22.22 2.55
N PHE A 267 2.79 22.63 2.05
CA PHE A 267 3.66 21.78 1.24
C PHE A 267 4.78 21.20 2.09
N LEU A 268 4.90 19.88 2.13
CA LEU A 268 6.03 19.17 2.72
C LEU A 268 7.27 19.32 1.81
N LYS A 269 8.40 19.75 2.38
CA LYS A 269 9.66 20.01 1.64
C LYS A 269 10.78 19.01 1.95
N GLY A 270 10.64 18.19 2.98
CA GLY A 270 11.65 17.21 3.42
C GLY A 270 11.87 17.26 4.93
N ARG A 271 12.91 16.60 5.43
CA ARG A 271 13.30 16.65 6.84
C ARG A 271 14.15 17.90 7.17
N GLU A 272 14.15 18.33 8.42
CA GLU A 272 15.12 19.29 8.97
C GLU A 272 16.49 18.64 8.96
N LYS A 273 17.50 19.35 8.44
CA LYS A 273 18.88 18.88 8.57
C LYS A 273 19.29 19.08 10.03
N PRO A 274 19.78 18.05 10.74
CA PRO A 274 20.39 18.28 12.04
C PRO A 274 21.60 19.21 11.83
N GLY A 275 21.50 20.45 12.31
CA GLY A 275 22.57 21.45 12.22
C GLY A 275 22.29 22.71 11.40
N SER A 276 21.09 22.93 10.84
CA SER A 276 20.76 24.25 10.25
C SER A 276 20.40 25.25 11.35
N VAL A 277 21.41 25.82 12.01
CA VAL A 277 21.28 27.08 12.74
C VAL A 277 20.85 28.14 11.70
N PRO A 278 19.78 28.91 11.91
CA PRO A 278 19.48 30.05 11.06
C PRO A 278 20.66 31.03 11.16
N LEU A 279 21.34 31.30 10.05
CA LEU A 279 22.34 32.35 10.00
C LEU A 279 21.66 33.68 10.35
N PRO A 280 22.22 34.52 11.25
CA PRO A 280 21.57 35.73 11.78
C PRO A 280 21.29 36.86 10.77
N HIS A 281 21.38 36.63 9.46
CA HIS A 281 21.23 37.67 8.43
C HIS A 281 19.88 37.70 7.69
N GLN A 282 18.85 36.98 8.13
CA GLN A 282 17.50 37.03 7.51
C GLN A 282 16.40 37.67 8.40
N VAL A 283 16.76 38.37 9.48
CA VAL A 283 15.78 39.03 10.39
C VAL A 283 15.55 40.51 10.06
N LEU A 284 16.06 41.02 8.93
CA LEU A 284 15.84 42.41 8.52
C LEU A 284 15.20 42.44 7.14
N GLU A 285 13.90 42.13 7.08
CA GLU A 285 12.96 42.70 6.11
C GLU A 285 11.55 42.19 6.49
N ASN A 286 10.94 42.88 7.44
CA ASN A 286 9.50 43.07 7.60
C ASN A 286 9.29 43.94 8.85
N SER A 287 9.33 45.25 8.63
CA SER A 287 8.64 46.24 9.47
C SER A 287 7.35 46.63 8.76
#